data_AF-A0A7W0UQJ1-F1
#
_entry.id   AF-A0A7W0UQJ1-F1
#
_cell.length_a   1.000
_cell.length_b   1.000
_cell.length_c   1.000
_cell.angle_alpha   90.00
_cell.angle_beta   90.00
_cell.angle_gamma   90.00
#
_symmetry.space_group_name_H-M   'P 1'
#
loop_
_entity.id
_entity.type
_entity.pdbx_description
1 polymer ?
#
loop_
_entity_poly.entity_id
_entity_poly.type
_entity_poly.pdbx_seq_one_letter_code
_entity_poly.pdbx_strand_id
1 'polypeptide(L)'
;MTRERRLQELDEKHFAEIDVAMLYIEEARERAERAAAALRAEGAEDHLVEALERSQAELSDVARRLRQGTLFAVPKDQLSL
;
A
#
# COMPACT_ATOMS: atom_id res chain seq x y z
N MET A 1 -11.01 22.43 24.55
CA MET A 1 -10.01 21.82 23.63
C MET A 1 -9.39 22.88 22.75
N THR A 2 -8.06 23.03 22.81
CA THR A 2 -7.27 23.96 21.99
C THR A 2 -7.37 23.59 20.51
N ARG A 3 -7.33 24.59 19.61
CA ARG A 3 -7.45 24.39 18.15
C ARG A 3 -6.39 23.43 17.59
N GLU A 4 -5.16 23.51 18.10
CA GLU A 4 -4.02 22.67 17.70
C GLU A 4 -4.27 21.19 17.98
N ARG A 5 -4.81 20.84 19.16
CA ARG A 5 -5.12 19.45 19.53
C ARG A 5 -6.16 18.82 18.59
N ARG A 6 -7.17 19.61 18.16
CA ARG A 6 -8.16 19.16 17.18
C ARG A 6 -7.57 18.92 15.78
N LEU A 7 -6.59 19.72 15.38
CA LEU A 7 -5.91 19.55 14.08
C LEU A 7 -5.03 18.30 14.08
N GLN A 8 -4.32 18.04 15.18
CA GLN A 8 -3.52 16.83 15.34
C GLN A 8 -4.39 15.56 15.34
N GLU A 9 -5.49 15.54 16.09
CA GLU A 9 -6.42 14.40 16.13
C GLU A 9 -7.07 14.10 14.77
N LEU A 10 -7.28 15.13 13.92
CA LEU A 10 -7.78 14.95 12.56
C LEU A 10 -6.71 14.37 11.64
N ASP A 11 -5.47 14.86 11.75
CA ASP A 11 -4.33 14.35 10.98
C ASP A 11 -4.07 12.86 11.31
N GLU A 12 -4.04 12.51 12.59
CA GLU A 12 -3.90 11.13 13.06
C GLU A 12 -5.00 10.21 12.50
N LYS A 13 -6.26 10.69 12.45
CA LYS A 13 -7.36 9.93 11.85
C LYS A 13 -7.22 9.74 10.34
N HIS A 14 -6.78 10.77 9.61
CA HIS A 14 -6.57 10.65 8.17
C HIS A 14 -5.45 9.66 7.84
N PHE A 15 -4.35 9.69 8.61
CA PHE A 15 -3.26 8.74 8.44
C PHE A 15 -3.63 7.32 8.90
N ALA A 16 -4.50 7.15 9.89
CA ALA A 16 -4.99 5.83 10.29
C ALA A 16 -5.70 5.09 9.14
N GLU A 17 -6.54 5.78 8.36
CA GLU A 17 -7.20 5.18 7.18
C GLU A 17 -6.20 4.80 6.08
N ILE A 18 -5.14 5.61 5.90
CA ILE A 18 -4.05 5.32 4.97
C ILE A 18 -3.27 4.08 5.41
N ASP A 19 -2.96 3.96 6.69
CA ASP A 19 -2.24 2.82 7.25
C ASP A 19 -3.05 1.52 7.13
N VAL A 20 -4.36 1.59 7.38
CA VAL A 20 -5.27 0.45 7.19
C VAL A 20 -5.33 0.03 5.71
N ALA A 21 -5.49 0.98 4.79
CA ALA A 21 -5.45 0.67 3.37
C ALA A 21 -4.10 0.04 2.97
N MET A 22 -3.00 0.54 3.55
CA MET A 22 -1.67 0.03 3.26
C MET A 22 -1.46 -1.39 3.78
N LEU A 23 -1.96 -1.70 4.99
CA LEU A 23 -1.95 -3.05 5.54
C LEU A 23 -2.58 -4.05 4.56
N TYR A 24 -3.80 -3.79 4.07
CA TYR A 24 -4.51 -4.71 3.19
C TYR A 24 -3.82 -4.90 1.83
N ILE A 25 -3.22 -3.85 1.27
CA ILE A 25 -2.46 -3.96 0.01
C ILE A 25 -1.24 -4.87 0.19
N GLU A 26 -0.50 -4.71 1.29
CA GLU A 26 0.68 -5.55 1.57
C GLU A 26 0.29 -6.99 1.90
N GLU A 27 -0.79 -7.21 2.66
CA GLU A 27 -1.34 -8.56 2.92
C GLU A 27 -1.74 -9.27 1.61
N ALA A 28 -2.41 -8.56 0.69
CA ALA A 28 -2.76 -9.09 -0.62
C ALA A 28 -1.51 -9.42 -1.45
N ARG A 29 -0.48 -8.56 -1.41
CA ARG A 29 0.80 -8.79 -2.10
C ARG A 29 1.47 -10.07 -1.61
N GLU A 30 1.57 -10.24 -0.29
CA GLU A 30 2.15 -11.45 0.32
C GLU A 30 1.32 -12.70 0.04
N ARG A 31 -0.01 -12.56 -0.09
CA ARG A 31 -0.87 -13.68 -0.45
C ARG A 31 -0.65 -14.12 -1.90
N ALA A 32 -0.49 -13.17 -2.83
CA ALA A 32 -0.16 -13.44 -4.22
C ALA A 32 1.20 -14.14 -4.36
N GLU A 33 2.22 -13.63 -3.65
CA GLU A 33 3.56 -14.22 -3.60
C GLU A 33 3.52 -15.68 -3.11
N ARG A 34 2.85 -15.94 -1.98
CA ARG A 34 2.69 -17.30 -1.43
C ARG A 34 1.91 -18.23 -2.37
N ALA A 35 0.88 -17.71 -3.02
CA ALA A 35 0.09 -18.49 -3.97
C ALA A 35 0.91 -18.87 -5.21
N ALA A 36 1.71 -17.93 -5.75
CA ALA A 36 2.60 -18.21 -6.88
C ALA A 36 3.62 -19.30 -6.52
N ALA A 37 4.22 -19.21 -5.32
CA ALA A 37 5.14 -20.23 -4.83
C ALA A 37 4.47 -21.61 -4.67
N ALA A 38 3.24 -21.66 -4.14
CA ALA A 38 2.49 -22.90 -3.99
C ALA A 38 2.15 -23.53 -5.35
N LEU A 39 1.61 -22.75 -6.31
CA LEU A 39 1.30 -23.25 -7.65
C LEU A 39 2.54 -23.78 -8.37
N ARG A 40 3.68 -23.08 -8.24
CA ARG A 40 4.95 -23.53 -8.79
C ARG A 40 5.41 -24.85 -8.18
N ALA A 41 5.25 -25.02 -6.87
CA ALA A 41 5.60 -26.26 -6.18
C ALA A 41 4.69 -27.44 -6.59
N GLU A 42 3.45 -27.17 -6.97
CA GLU A 42 2.48 -28.16 -7.45
C GLU A 42 2.61 -28.47 -8.96
N GLY A 43 3.49 -27.77 -9.68
CA GLY A 43 3.66 -27.94 -11.12
C GLY A 43 2.50 -27.42 -11.94
N ALA A 44 1.82 -26.37 -11.46
CA ALA A 44 0.75 -25.70 -12.20
C ALA A 44 1.25 -25.08 -13.52
N GLU A 45 0.32 -24.80 -14.43
CA GLU A 45 0.65 -24.15 -15.71
C GLU A 45 1.27 -22.76 -15.50
N ASP A 46 2.30 -22.44 -16.31
CA ASP A 46 3.09 -21.21 -16.17
C ASP A 46 2.22 -19.94 -16.18
N HIS A 47 1.19 -19.91 -17.02
CA HIS A 47 0.30 -18.75 -17.14
C HIS A 47 -0.45 -18.42 -15.83
N LEU A 48 -0.70 -19.42 -14.96
CA LEU A 48 -1.34 -19.23 -13.66
C LEU A 48 -0.36 -18.62 -12.65
N VAL A 49 0.90 -19.06 -12.68
CA VAL A 49 1.97 -18.53 -11.84
C VAL A 49 2.28 -17.09 -12.25
N GLU A 50 2.43 -16.84 -13.55
CA GLU A 50 2.68 -15.51 -14.11
C GLU A 50 1.57 -14.50 -13.75
N ALA A 51 0.31 -14.93 -13.75
CA ALA A 51 -0.81 -14.07 -13.34
C ALA A 51 -0.69 -13.60 -11.89
N LEU A 52 -0.24 -14.47 -10.98
CA LEU A 52 -0.03 -14.15 -9.57
C LEU A 52 1.19 -13.26 -9.36
N GLU A 53 2.29 -13.53 -10.05
CA GLU A 53 3.51 -12.72 -10.00
C GLU A 53 3.28 -11.30 -10.54
N ARG A 54 2.51 -11.20 -11.63
CA ARG A 54 2.08 -9.90 -12.16
C ARG A 54 1.23 -9.14 -11.14
N SER A 55 0.28 -9.81 -10.51
CA SER A 55 -0.58 -9.20 -9.48
C SER A 55 0.25 -8.73 -8.27
N GLN A 56 1.23 -9.51 -7.83
CA GLN A 56 2.18 -9.11 -6.78
C GLN A 56 2.96 -7.85 -7.15
N ALA A 57 3.46 -7.76 -8.38
CA ALA A 57 4.19 -6.58 -8.86
C ALA A 57 3.28 -5.33 -8.89
N GLU A 58 2.06 -5.48 -9.38
CA GLU A 58 1.08 -4.39 -9.44
C GLU A 58 0.69 -3.90 -8.03
N LEU A 59 0.50 -4.81 -7.06
CA LEU A 59 0.24 -4.45 -5.66
C LEU A 59 1.43 -3.72 -5.02
N SER A 60 2.66 -4.14 -5.32
CA SER A 60 3.87 -3.45 -4.87
C SER A 60 3.95 -2.02 -5.38
N ASP A 61 3.54 -1.81 -6.64
CA ASP A 61 3.47 -0.48 -7.25
C ASP A 61 2.35 0.39 -6.67
N VAL A 62 1.19 -0.19 -6.38
CA VAL A 62 0.11 0.51 -5.65
C VAL A 62 0.61 0.95 -4.28
N ALA A 63 1.27 0.06 -3.54
CA ALA A 63 1.84 0.35 -2.23
C ALA A 63 2.84 1.50 -2.26
N ARG A 64 3.77 1.44 -3.22
CA ARG A 64 4.77 2.49 -3.43
C ARG A 64 4.11 3.84 -3.75
N ARG A 65 3.13 3.87 -4.66
CA ARG A 65 2.42 5.11 -5.01
C ARG A 65 1.64 5.68 -3.84
N LEU A 66 0.98 4.83 -3.04
CA LEU A 66 0.27 5.26 -1.84
C LEU A 66 1.23 5.93 -0.85
N ARG A 67 2.34 5.26 -0.48
CA ARG A 67 3.37 5.83 0.40
C ARG A 67 3.91 7.17 -0.13
N GLN A 68 4.19 7.26 -1.43
CA GLN A 68 4.69 8.49 -2.05
C GLN A 68 3.66 9.62 -1.99
N GLY A 69 2.38 9.33 -2.20
CA GLY A 69 1.31 10.32 -2.17
C GLY A 69 0.88 10.77 -0.77
N THR A 70 1.26 10.04 0.28
CA THR A 70 0.85 10.32 1.66
C THR A 70 2.02 10.74 2.54
N LEU A 71 2.99 9.85 2.77
CA LEU A 71 4.09 10.05 3.73
C LEU A 71 5.20 10.96 3.19
N PHE A 72 5.34 11.04 1.87
CA PHE A 72 6.41 11.80 1.22
C PHE A 72 5.92 12.98 0.38
N ALA A 73 4.61 13.24 0.37
CA ALA A 73 4.06 14.41 -0.29
C ALA A 73 4.34 15.65 0.57
N VAL A 74 5.06 16.63 0.02
CA VAL A 74 5.17 17.95 0.64
C VAL A 74 3.86 18.71 0.35
N PRO A 75 3.11 19.16 1.38
CA PRO A 75 1.93 19.98 1.16
C PRO A 75 2.31 21.23 0.36
N LYS A 76 1.57 21.52 -0.71
CA LYS A 76 1.86 22.66 -1.61
C LYS A 76 1.89 24.00 -0.88
N ASP A 77 1.20 24.10 0.26
CA ASP A 77 1.16 25.30 1.09
C ASP A 77 2.47 25.59 1.84
N GLN A 78 3.44 24.66 1.83
CA GLN A 78 4.78 24.85 2.38
C GLN A 78 5.82 25.28 1.32
N LEU A 79 5.41 25.43 0.05
CA LEU A 79 6.29 25.83 -1.05
C LEU A 79 6.30 27.35 -1.33
N SER A 80 5.64 28.17 -0.50
CA SER A 80 5.78 29.63 -0.57
C SER A 80 7.15 30.05 0.00
N LEU A 81 8.15 30.12 -0.88
CA LEU A 81 9.38 30.91 -0.73
C LEU A 81 9.15 32.36 -1.16
#